data_AF-A0A846WDQ2-F1
#
_entry.id   AF-A0A846WDQ2-F1
#
_cell.length_a   1.000
_cell.length_b   1.000
_cell.length_c   1.000
_cell.angle_alpha   90.00
_cell.angle_beta   90.00
_cell.angle_gamma   90.00
#
_symmetry.space_group_name_H-M   'P 1'
#
loop_
_entity.id
_entity.type
_entity.pdbx_description
1 polymer ?
#
loop_
_entity_poly.entity_id
_entity_poly.type
_entity_poly.pdbx_seq_one_letter_code
_entity_poly.pdbx_strand_id
1 'polypeptide(L)'
;MITTSRILNTAPRSRLYGHMRDYHRARPGHSSRPERIVSGIQEEDSRAVTGDLLAEWDILFHPETSPATTAQSAIGDVLARRTVRRARHSRTSILDGDSHPVILLATDVPVTEAAQVWRRVMLTAERGGTLSDVLFQADSARR
;
A
#
# COMPACT_ATOMS: atom_id res chain seq x y z
N MET A 1 -8.20 42.44 6.27
CA MET A 1 -8.98 41.27 6.74
C MET A 1 -8.79 40.17 5.69
N ILE A 2 -7.86 39.24 5.93
CA ILE A 2 -7.51 38.20 4.94
C ILE A 2 -8.27 36.93 5.30
N THR A 3 -9.26 36.61 4.47
CA THR A 3 -10.11 35.45 4.59
C THR A 3 -9.32 34.20 4.24
N THR A 4 -9.18 33.34 5.25
CA THR A 4 -8.78 31.94 5.22
C THR A 4 -9.00 31.23 3.88
N SER A 5 -7.92 31.04 3.11
CA SER A 5 -7.87 29.99 2.10
C SER A 5 -7.84 28.64 2.83
N ARG A 6 -9.02 28.09 3.09
CA ARG A 6 -9.19 26.66 3.35
C ARG A 6 -8.63 25.94 2.13
N ILE A 7 -7.37 25.54 2.20
CA ILE A 7 -6.80 24.52 1.33
C ILE A 7 -7.68 23.31 1.58
N LEU A 8 -8.58 23.05 0.63
CA LEU A 8 -9.38 21.87 0.60
C LEU A 8 -8.41 20.69 0.75
N ASN A 9 -8.59 19.94 1.84
CA ASN A 9 -8.07 18.59 2.05
C ASN A 9 -8.66 17.64 1.00
N THR A 10 -8.58 17.98 -0.28
CA THR A 10 -8.80 17.05 -1.36
C THR A 10 -7.59 16.14 -1.38
N ALA A 11 -7.74 14.96 -0.79
CA ALA A 11 -6.81 13.85 -0.98
C ALA A 11 -6.41 13.78 -2.46
N PRO A 12 -5.12 13.56 -2.77
CA PRO A 12 -4.63 13.60 -4.14
C PRO A 12 -5.46 12.68 -5.04
N ARG A 13 -5.85 13.19 -6.22
CA ARG A 13 -6.60 12.46 -7.26
C ARG A 13 -5.85 11.23 -7.78
N SER A 14 -4.55 11.10 -7.49
CA SER A 14 -3.77 9.89 -7.72
C SER A 14 -3.50 9.17 -6.40
N ARG A 15 -4.06 7.96 -6.26
CA ARG A 15 -3.73 6.97 -5.20
C ARG A 15 -2.38 6.30 -5.41
N LEU A 16 -1.64 6.79 -6.40
CA LEU A 16 -0.32 6.37 -6.81
C LEU A 16 0.68 7.41 -6.31
N TYR A 17 1.60 6.97 -5.47
CA TYR A 17 2.78 7.71 -5.07
C TYR A 17 3.96 7.19 -5.88
N GLY A 18 4.77 8.09 -6.44
CA GLY A 18 5.97 7.69 -7.18
C GLY A 18 6.98 6.95 -6.30
N HIS A 19 7.04 7.33 -5.02
CA HIS A 19 7.95 6.77 -4.02
C HIS A 19 7.30 6.66 -2.64
N MET A 20 7.83 5.78 -1.79
CA MET A 20 7.41 5.62 -0.40
C MET A 20 7.54 6.91 0.42
N ARG A 21 8.57 7.73 0.14
CA ARG A 21 8.75 9.03 0.79
C ARG A 21 7.58 10.00 0.53
N ASP A 22 6.98 9.92 -0.67
CA ASP A 22 5.90 10.82 -1.06
C ASP A 22 4.60 10.42 -0.33
N TYR A 23 4.40 9.11 -0.14
CA TYR A 23 3.37 8.60 0.75
C TYR A 23 3.56 9.10 2.20
N HIS A 24 4.75 8.94 2.78
CA HIS A 24 4.99 9.39 4.17
C HIS A 24 4.85 10.90 4.35
N ARG A 25 5.16 11.71 3.32
CA ARG A 25 4.89 13.16 3.32
C ARG A 25 3.39 13.45 3.35
N ALA A 26 2.58 12.66 2.64
CA ALA A 26 1.13 12.79 2.63
C ALA A 26 0.46 12.21 3.90
N ARG A 27 1.11 11.27 4.59
CA ARG A 27 0.61 10.55 5.77
C ARG A 27 1.64 10.55 6.91
N PRO A 28 1.96 11.72 7.50
CA PRO A 28 3.07 11.87 8.46
C PRO A 28 2.89 11.14 9.80
N GLY A 29 1.66 10.72 10.14
CA GLY A 29 1.36 9.96 11.36
C GLY A 29 1.49 8.43 11.23
N HIS A 30 2.09 7.92 10.15
CA HIS A 30 2.14 6.48 9.87
C HIS A 30 3.57 5.93 9.92
N SER A 31 3.71 4.74 10.50
CA SER A 31 4.98 4.07 10.74
C SER A 31 5.75 3.80 9.45
N SER A 32 7.06 4.04 9.47
CA SER A 32 7.99 3.62 8.42
C SER A 32 8.37 2.13 8.51
N ARG A 33 7.89 1.43 9.55
CA ARG A 33 8.04 -0.01 9.73
C ARG A 33 6.71 -0.69 9.43
N PRO A 34 6.47 -1.10 8.16
CA PRO A 34 5.24 -1.78 7.80
C PRO A 34 5.24 -3.23 8.28
N GLU A 35 4.04 -3.74 8.53
CA GLU A 35 3.75 -5.16 8.62
C GLU A 35 3.41 -5.71 7.23
N ARG A 36 3.86 -6.91 6.91
CA ARG A 36 3.62 -7.52 5.60
C ARG A 36 2.36 -8.38 5.65
N ILE A 37 1.39 -8.08 4.80
CA ILE A 37 0.16 -8.86 4.66
C ILE A 37 0.36 -9.96 3.61
N VAL A 38 0.83 -9.56 2.43
CA VAL A 38 1.09 -10.46 1.29
C VAL A 38 2.39 -10.03 0.63
N SER A 39 3.14 -10.98 0.07
CA SER A 39 4.34 -10.67 -0.71
C SER A 39 4.46 -11.50 -1.96
N GLY A 40 5.14 -10.93 -2.96
CA GLY A 40 5.52 -11.65 -4.17
C GLY A 40 4.37 -11.87 -5.15
N ILE A 41 3.45 -10.90 -5.23
CA ILE A 41 2.41 -10.91 -6.26
C ILE A 41 3.09 -10.55 -7.58
N GLN A 42 3.23 -11.51 -8.47
CA GLN A 42 3.96 -11.32 -9.71
C GLN A 42 3.19 -10.39 -10.65
N GLU A 43 3.87 -9.39 -11.21
CA GLU A 43 3.30 -8.53 -12.25
C GLU A 43 3.23 -9.28 -13.59
N GLU A 44 4.18 -10.19 -13.83
CA GLU A 44 4.34 -10.95 -15.08
C GLU A 44 4.61 -12.42 -14.78
N ASP A 45 4.27 -13.32 -15.71
CA ASP A 45 4.66 -14.73 -15.57
C ASP A 45 6.20 -14.84 -15.58
N SER A 46 6.74 -15.39 -14.49
CA SER A 46 8.18 -15.67 -14.35
C SER A 46 8.80 -16.48 -15.50
N ARG A 47 8.01 -17.21 -16.29
CA ARG A 47 8.47 -17.93 -17.49
C ARG A 47 8.60 -17.05 -18.74
N ALA A 48 7.91 -15.92 -18.77
CA ALA A 48 7.90 -14.96 -19.87
C ALA A 48 8.95 -13.85 -19.71
N VAL A 49 9.44 -13.64 -18.47
CA VAL A 49 10.46 -12.63 -18.18
C VAL A 49 11.85 -13.16 -18.52
N THR A 50 12.56 -12.46 -19.41
CA THR A 50 13.94 -12.79 -19.76
C THR A 50 14.90 -12.15 -18.75
N GLY A 51 15.68 -12.96 -18.04
CA GLY A 51 16.68 -12.51 -17.08
C GLY A 51 16.33 -12.85 -15.63
N ASP A 52 17.16 -12.36 -14.71
CA ASP A 52 17.10 -12.72 -13.29
C ASP A 52 16.20 -11.80 -12.46
N LEU A 53 15.53 -10.81 -13.04
CA LEU A 53 14.76 -9.81 -12.29
C LEU A 53 13.27 -9.96 -12.55
N LEU A 54 12.48 -10.01 -11.49
CA LEU A 54 11.03 -10.09 -11.55
C LEU A 54 10.41 -8.92 -10.77
N ALA A 55 9.50 -8.21 -11.42
CA ALA A 55 8.68 -7.20 -10.78
C ALA A 55 7.54 -7.87 -10.00
N GLU A 56 7.43 -7.51 -8.72
CA GLU A 56 6.45 -8.05 -7.80
C GLU A 56 5.81 -6.93 -6.98
N TRP A 57 4.59 -7.18 -6.51
CA TRP A 57 3.90 -6.33 -5.56
C TRP A 57 3.85 -6.99 -4.18
N ASP A 58 4.14 -6.19 -3.16
CA ASP A 58 3.93 -6.51 -1.76
C ASP A 58 2.74 -5.72 -1.23
N ILE A 59 1.87 -6.36 -0.44
CA ILE A 59 0.80 -5.68 0.29
C ILE A 59 1.26 -5.47 1.74
N LEU A 60 1.31 -4.22 2.15
CA LEU A 60 1.88 -3.76 3.41
C LEU A 60 0.84 -3.01 4.23
N PHE A 61 0.87 -3.21 5.54
CA PHE A 61 0.12 -2.44 6.52
C PHE A 61 1.06 -1.47 7.23
N HIS A 62 0.76 -0.17 7.15
CA HIS A 62 1.50 0.88 7.81
C HIS A 62 0.69 1.36 9.03
N PRO A 63 1.00 0.90 10.25
CA PRO A 63 0.25 1.31 11.43
C PRO A 63 0.44 2.80 11.72
N GLU A 64 -0.60 3.46 12.22
CA GLU A 64 -0.51 4.81 12.79
C GLU A 64 0.43 4.80 14.00
N THR A 65 1.28 5.83 14.13
CA THR A 65 2.28 5.93 15.21
C THR A 65 1.70 6.46 16.53
N SER A 66 0.38 6.66 16.60
CA SER A 66 -0.27 7.22 17.79
C SER A 66 -0.06 6.31 19.02
N PRO A 67 0.33 6.85 20.20
CA PRO A 67 0.58 6.07 21.40
C PRO A 67 -0.69 5.45 22.01
N ALA A 68 -1.88 5.81 21.51
CA ALA A 68 -3.15 5.26 21.98
C ALA A 68 -3.47 3.86 21.44
N THR A 69 -2.67 3.35 20.51
CA THR A 69 -2.99 2.15 19.76
C THR A 69 -2.33 0.92 20.39
N THR A 70 -3.08 0.20 21.22
CA THR A 70 -2.68 -1.15 21.67
C THR A 70 -2.62 -2.10 20.47
N ALA A 71 -1.72 -3.08 20.49
CA ALA A 71 -1.46 -3.99 19.36
C ALA A 71 -2.71 -4.75 18.84
N GLN A 72 -3.77 -4.86 19.63
CA GLN A 72 -5.05 -5.47 19.23
C GLN A 72 -5.99 -4.52 18.44
N SER A 73 -5.70 -3.21 18.40
CA SER A 73 -6.52 -2.20 17.74
C SER A 73 -5.71 -1.30 16.80
N ALA A 74 -4.57 -1.79 16.28
CA ALA A 74 -3.74 -1.05 15.34
C ALA A 74 -4.57 -0.56 14.14
N ILE A 75 -4.71 0.75 13.99
CA ILE A 75 -5.32 1.40 12.82
C ILE A 75 -4.17 1.87 11.92
N GLY A 76 -4.35 1.78 10.60
CA GLY A 76 -3.32 2.21 9.66
C GLY A 76 -3.74 2.07 8.21
N ASP A 77 -2.78 2.23 7.33
CA ASP A 77 -3.00 2.21 5.88
C ASP A 77 -2.57 0.88 5.27
N VAL A 78 -3.27 0.46 4.22
CA VAL A 78 -2.85 -0.68 3.40
C VAL A 78 -2.33 -0.17 2.07
N LEU A 79 -1.11 -0.54 1.74
CA LEU A 79 -0.40 -0.13 0.53
C LEU A 79 -0.03 -1.34 -0.32
N ALA A 80 -0.06 -1.18 -1.64
CA ALA A 80 0.66 -2.02 -2.58
C ALA A 80 1.99 -1.34 -2.90
N ARG A 81 3.11 -1.99 -2.62
CA ARG A 81 4.44 -1.50 -2.98
C ARG A 81 5.04 -2.38 -4.05
N ARG A 82 5.44 -1.79 -5.18
CA ARG A 82 6.19 -2.50 -6.20
C ARG A 82 7.62 -2.73 -5.74
N THR A 83 8.15 -3.91 -6.01
CA THR A 83 9.50 -4.33 -5.67
C THR A 83 10.07 -5.14 -6.82
N VAL A 84 11.39 -5.10 -7.01
CA VAL A 84 12.07 -5.98 -7.97
C VAL A 84 12.90 -6.98 -7.18
N ARG A 85 12.64 -8.27 -7.42
CA ARG A 85 13.33 -9.39 -6.77
C ARG A 85 14.00 -10.28 -7.79
N ARG A 86 15.04 -11.00 -7.36
CA ARG A 86 15.69 -11.96 -8.24
C ARG A 86 14.82 -13.22 -8.46
N ALA A 87 14.60 -13.60 -9.72
CA ALA A 87 13.82 -14.76 -10.11
C ALA A 87 14.54 -16.06 -9.70
N ARG A 88 13.83 -16.90 -8.92
CA ARG A 88 14.03 -18.32 -8.49
C ARG A 88 15.44 -18.84 -8.08
N HIS A 89 16.56 -18.31 -8.58
CA HIS A 89 17.91 -18.80 -8.29
C HIS A 89 18.69 -17.98 -7.25
N SER A 90 18.24 -16.78 -6.90
CA SER A 90 18.84 -15.96 -5.84
C SER A 90 17.76 -15.54 -4.86
N ARG A 91 17.55 -16.37 -3.84
CA ARG A 91 16.65 -16.02 -2.73
C ARG A 91 17.20 -14.74 -2.07
N THR A 92 16.30 -13.78 -1.87
CA THR A 92 16.40 -12.70 -0.87
C THR A 92 17.42 -11.57 -1.10
N SER A 93 17.35 -10.86 -2.23
CA SER A 93 17.75 -9.44 -2.24
C SER A 93 16.67 -8.61 -2.94
N ILE A 94 16.02 -7.72 -2.19
CA ILE A 94 15.24 -6.63 -2.77
C ILE A 94 16.29 -5.66 -3.30
N LEU A 95 16.37 -5.51 -4.63
CA LEU A 95 17.41 -4.67 -5.23
C LEU A 95 17.07 -3.19 -5.12
N ASP A 96 15.78 -2.86 -5.07
CA ASP A 96 15.33 -1.49 -4.89
C ASP A 96 13.89 -1.46 -4.35
N GLY A 97 13.74 -1.05 -3.09
CA GLY A 97 12.43 -1.00 -2.40
C GLY A 97 11.75 0.37 -2.45
N ASP A 98 12.51 1.44 -2.71
CA ASP A 98 12.04 2.83 -2.56
C ASP A 98 11.96 3.60 -3.89
N SER A 99 12.59 3.12 -4.96
CA SER A 99 12.47 3.72 -6.30
C SER A 99 11.18 3.35 -7.04
N HIS A 100 10.29 2.63 -6.38
CA HIS A 100 9.14 2.01 -7.01
C HIS A 100 7.82 2.62 -6.57
N PRO A 101 6.81 2.62 -7.46
CA PRO A 101 5.50 3.18 -7.15
C PRO A 101 4.82 2.47 -5.97
N VAL A 102 4.06 3.24 -5.21
CA VAL A 102 3.24 2.79 -4.10
C VAL A 102 1.78 3.15 -4.37
N ILE A 103 0.89 2.19 -4.20
CA ILE A 103 -0.55 2.37 -4.39
C ILE A 103 -1.23 2.30 -3.03
N LEU A 104 -1.98 3.34 -2.66
CA LEU A 104 -2.80 3.34 -1.45
C LEU A 104 -4.11 2.60 -1.70
N LEU A 105 -4.25 1.43 -1.08
CA LEU A 105 -5.38 0.52 -1.24
C LEU A 105 -6.47 0.74 -0.19
N ALA A 106 -6.09 1.12 1.02
CA ALA A 106 -7.01 1.44 2.10
C ALA A 106 -6.39 2.44 3.08
N THR A 107 -7.23 3.26 3.69
CA THR A 107 -6.84 4.25 4.69
C THR A 107 -7.51 3.98 6.03
N ASP A 108 -6.78 4.18 7.12
CA ASP A 108 -7.32 4.22 8.48
C ASP A 108 -8.15 2.97 8.84
N VAL A 109 -7.68 1.79 8.40
CA VAL A 109 -8.33 0.50 8.65
C VAL A 109 -7.73 -0.20 9.87
N PRO A 110 -8.54 -0.95 10.64
CA PRO A 110 -8.01 -1.86 11.64
C PRO A 110 -7.14 -2.95 11.00
N VAL A 111 -6.05 -3.34 11.67
CA VAL A 111 -5.14 -4.41 11.21
C VAL A 111 -5.88 -5.74 10.98
N THR A 112 -6.92 -6.01 11.76
CA THR A 112 -7.80 -7.19 11.62
C THR A 112 -8.59 -7.18 10.30
N GLU A 113 -8.81 -6.01 9.71
CA GLU A 113 -9.49 -5.82 8.44
C GLU A 113 -8.54 -5.73 7.25
N ALA A 114 -7.23 -5.58 7.50
CA ALA A 114 -6.24 -5.42 6.44
C ALA A 114 -6.21 -6.62 5.47
N ALA A 115 -6.47 -7.84 5.95
CA ALA A 115 -6.64 -9.03 5.11
C ALA A 115 -7.93 -9.00 4.25
N GLN A 116 -8.96 -8.26 4.66
CA GLN A 116 -10.18 -8.06 3.85
C GLN A 116 -9.91 -7.18 2.64
N VAL A 117 -9.05 -6.17 2.79
CA VAL A 117 -8.58 -5.34 1.68
C VAL A 117 -7.96 -6.21 0.59
N TRP A 118 -7.10 -7.17 0.97
CA TRP A 118 -6.52 -8.14 0.04
C TRP A 118 -7.59 -8.99 -0.68
N ARG A 119 -8.58 -9.51 0.07
CA ARG A 119 -9.70 -10.25 -0.56
C ARG A 119 -10.43 -9.41 -1.61
N ARG A 120 -10.63 -8.12 -1.34
CA ARG A 120 -11.25 -7.21 -2.30
C ARG A 120 -10.37 -6.95 -3.53
N VAL A 121 -9.05 -6.87 -3.36
CA VAL A 121 -8.10 -6.81 -4.48
C VAL A 121 -8.28 -8.01 -5.40
N MET A 122 -8.36 -9.23 -4.85
CA MET A 122 -8.55 -10.44 -5.65
C MET A 122 -9.88 -10.45 -6.39
N LEU A 123 -10.99 -10.08 -5.74
CA LEU A 123 -12.29 -9.97 -6.40
C LEU A 123 -12.30 -8.93 -7.53
N THR A 124 -11.61 -7.80 -7.35
CA THR A 124 -11.45 -6.80 -8.41
C THR A 124 -10.66 -7.36 -9.59
N ALA A 125 -9.56 -8.08 -9.32
CA ALA A 125 -8.74 -8.71 -10.35
C ALA A 125 -9.51 -9.80 -11.13
N GLU A 126 -10.31 -10.63 -10.46
CA GLU A 126 -11.20 -11.62 -11.10
C GLU A 126 -12.21 -10.99 -12.07
N ARG A 127 -12.57 -9.73 -11.84
CA ARG A 127 -13.46 -8.94 -12.70
C ARG A 127 -12.72 -8.16 -13.79
N GLY A 128 -11.42 -8.40 -13.95
CA GLY A 128 -10.56 -7.71 -14.92
C GLY A 128 -10.06 -6.33 -14.49
N GLY A 129 -10.19 -5.97 -13.21
CA GLY A 129 -9.65 -4.73 -12.66
C GLY A 129 -8.18 -4.84 -12.25
N THR A 130 -7.60 -3.69 -11.91
CA THR A 130 -6.19 -3.50 -11.53
C THR A 130 -6.05 -3.13 -10.05
N LEU A 131 -4.82 -3.16 -9.52
CA LEU A 131 -4.53 -2.73 -8.13
C LEU A 131 -4.97 -1.28 -7.85
N SER A 132 -4.84 -0.39 -8.83
CA SER A 132 -5.27 1.02 -8.71
C SER A 132 -6.78 1.21 -8.63
N ASP A 133 -7.56 0.23 -9.06
CA ASP A 133 -9.03 0.26 -9.00
C ASP A 133 -9.56 -0.02 -7.58
N VAL A 134 -8.72 -0.53 -6.70
CA VAL A 134 -9.08 -0.87 -5.33
C VAL A 134 -8.88 0.34 -4.42
N LEU A 135 -9.98 0.90 -3.92
CA LEU A 135 -9.94 1.73 -2.71
C LEU A 135 -10.99 1.21 -1.73
N PHE A 136 -10.50 0.63 -0.65
CA PHE A 136 -11.31 0.34 0.52
C PHE A 136 -11.26 1.57 1.43
N GLN A 137 -12.30 2.40 1.35
CA GLN A 137 -12.57 3.37 2.40
C GLN A 137 -13.29 2.59 3.50
N ALA A 138 -12.61 2.30 4.61
CA ALA A 138 -13.35 2.10 5.84
C ALA A 138 -13.98 3.45 6.14
N ASP A 139 -15.30 3.55 6.00
CA ASP A 139 -16.01 4.63 6.67
C ASP A 139 -15.64 4.49 8.13
N SER A 140 -14.83 5.42 8.62
CA SER A 140 -14.68 5.60 10.04
C SER A 140 -16.07 5.93 10.54
N ALA A 141 -16.76 4.92 11.09
CA ALA A 141 -17.94 5.09 11.90
C ALA A 141 -17.54 5.90 13.15
N ARG A 142 -17.37 7.21 12.94
CA ARG A 142 -17.48 8.29 13.91
C ARG A 142 -18.55 9.24 13.38
N ARG A 143 -19.79 8.75 13.43
CA ARG A 143 -20.91 9.55 13.91
C ARG A 143 -21.45 8.86 15.15
#